data_AF-A0A352MTZ3-F1
#
_entry.id   AF-A0A352MTZ3-F1
#
_cell.length_a   1.000
_cell.length_b   1.000
_cell.length_c   1.000
_cell.angle_alpha   90.00
_cell.angle_beta   90.00
_cell.angle_gamma   90.00
#
_symmetry.space_group_name_H-M   'P 1'
#
loop_
_entity.id
_entity.type
_entity.pdbx_description
1 polymer ?
#
loop_
_entity_poly.entity_id
_entity_poly.type
_entity_poly.pdbx_seq_one_letter_code
_entity_poly.pdbx_strand_id
1 'polypeptide(L)' 'MERVITVKEFENAVSVEDDIEPMIIKRDNKKDLLVISLEQYQKEVFLNKLEKSKKEYKEGKVHSARTIFKGLRKKYGY' A
#
# COMPACT_ATOMS: atom_id res chain seq x y z
N MET A 1 -5.77 -4.70 -14.68
CA MET A 1 -4.67 -4.96 -15.61
C MET A 1 -3.86 -3.68 -15.67
N GLU A 2 -2.53 -3.74 -15.53
CA GLU A 2 -1.69 -2.55 -15.59
C GLU A 2 -1.39 -2.22 -17.05
N ARG A 3 -1.57 -0.94 -17.44
CA ARG A 3 -1.32 -0.49 -18.81
C ARG A 3 0.15 -0.10 -18.95
N VAL A 4 0.85 -0.64 -19.95
CA VAL A 4 2.25 -0.28 -20.22
C VAL A 4 2.29 0.74 -21.35
N ILE A 5 2.87 1.91 -21.11
CA ILE A 5 2.95 3.02 -22.08
C ILE A 5 4.33 3.67 -22.08
N THR A 6 4.61 4.45 -23.12
CA THR A 6 5.79 5.31 -23.22
C THR A 6 5.57 6.67 -22.56
N VAL A 7 6.64 7.42 -22.33
CA VAL A 7 6.56 8.79 -21.78
C VAL A 7 5.71 9.71 -22.67
N LYS A 8 5.84 9.60 -24.00
CA LYS A 8 5.08 10.44 -24.95
C LYS A 8 3.57 10.16 -24.91
N GLU A 9 3.19 8.89 -24.77
CA GLU A 9 1.78 8.50 -24.64
C GLU A 9 1.20 8.98 -23.31
N PHE A 10 2.01 8.95 -22.24
CA PHE A 10 1.61 9.47 -20.94
C PHE A 10 1.33 10.98 -20.98
N GLU A 11 2.22 11.77 -21.58
CA GLU A 11 2.04 13.23 -21.68
C GLU A 11 0.73 13.61 -22.39
N ASN A 12 0.32 12.83 -23.40
CA ASN A 12 -0.94 13.03 -24.10
C ASN A 12 -2.17 12.62 -23.27
N ALA A 13 -2.05 11.57 -22.44
CA ALA A 13 -3.16 11.02 -21.65
C ALA A 13 -3.47 11.81 -20.36
N VAL A 14 -2.45 12.41 -19.71
CA VAL A 14 -2.58 13.12 -18.43
C VAL A 14 -3.55 14.31 -18.47
N SER A 15 -3.81 14.85 -19.65
CA SER A 15 -4.71 15.99 -19.82
C SER A 15 -6.21 15.63 -19.89
N VAL A 16 -6.56 14.34 -19.89
CA VAL A 16 -7.90 13.89 -20.32
C VAL A 16 -8.68 13.10 -19.26
N GLU A 17 -8.05 12.46 -18.27
CA GLU A 17 -8.73 11.50 -17.38
C GLU A 17 -8.71 11.92 -15.90
N ASP A 18 -9.90 12.03 -15.29
CA ASP A 18 -10.08 12.25 -13.84
C ASP A 18 -9.85 10.98 -13.00
N ASP A 19 -9.95 9.78 -13.62
CA ASP A 19 -9.68 8.48 -13.00
C ASP A 19 -8.48 7.82 -13.68
N ILE A 20 -7.31 7.88 -13.02
CA ILE A 20 -6.07 7.29 -13.55
C ILE A 20 -6.02 5.81 -13.15
N GLU A 21 -6.16 4.92 -14.13
CA GLU A 21 -5.82 3.50 -13.95
C GLU A 21 -4.31 3.32 -13.71
N PRO A 22 -3.86 2.28 -12.97
CA PRO A 22 -2.43 2.00 -12.79
C PRO A 22 -1.70 1.82 -14.13
N MET A 23 -0.66 2.62 -14.37
CA MET A 23 0.14 2.57 -15.60
C MET A 23 1.64 2.44 -15.31
N ILE A 24 2.33 1.65 -16.13
CA ILE A 24 3.79 1.56 -16.14
C ILE A 24 4.33 2.37 -17.31
N ILE A 25 5.14 3.39 -17.01
CA ILE A 25 5.82 4.20 -18.02
C ILE A 25 7.22 3.64 -18.24
N LYS A 26 7.46 3.12 -19.44
CA LYS A 26 8.79 2.70 -19.90
C LYS A 26 9.64 3.93 -20.22
N ARG A 27 10.86 3.96 -19.69
CA ARG A 27 11.82 5.06 -19.93
C ARG A 27 13.11 4.50 -20.52
N ASP A 28 13.53 5.05 -21.64
CA ASP A 28 14.78 4.62 -22.28
C ASP A 28 15.97 4.85 -21.34
N ASN A 29 16.75 3.79 -21.13
CA ASN A 29 17.96 3.77 -20.29
C ASN A 29 17.75 4.20 -18.83
N LYS A 30 16.52 4.11 -18.30
CA LYS A 30 16.19 4.39 -16.90
C LYS A 30 15.23 3.34 -16.34
N LYS A 31 15.07 3.30 -15.03
CA LYS A 31 14.06 2.45 -14.39
C LYS A 31 12.65 2.88 -14.82
N ASP A 32 11.75 1.93 -14.95
CA ASP A 32 10.34 2.21 -15.24
C ASP A 32 9.69 3.03 -14.10
N LEU A 33 8.63 3.77 -14.42
CA LEU A 33 7.79 4.44 -13.42
C LEU A 33 6.45 3.75 -13.33
N LEU A 34 5.93 3.63 -12.11
CA LEU A 34 4.53 3.27 -11.85
C LEU A 34 3.77 4.56 -11.51
N VAL A 35 2.69 4.81 -12.24
CA VAL A 35 1.75 5.89 -11.95
C VAL A 35 0.46 5.26 -11.44
N ILE A 36 0.02 5.72 -10.27
CA ILE A 36 -1.19 5.29 -9.58
C ILE A 36 -1.86 6.53 -8.97
N SER A 37 -3.13 6.41 -8.62
CA SER A 37 -3.82 7.48 -7.90
C SER A 37 -3.21 7.71 -6.51
N LEU A 38 -3.33 8.93 -5.99
CA LEU A 38 -2.85 9.25 -4.64
C LEU A 38 -3.53 8.37 -3.58
N GLU A 39 -4.83 8.08 -3.76
CA GLU A 39 -5.58 7.19 -2.88
C GLU A 39 -5.00 5.76 -2.89
N GLN A 40 -4.72 5.21 -4.06
CA GLN A 40 -4.09 3.89 -4.20
C GLN A 40 -2.71 3.87 -3.54
N TYR A 41 -1.90 4.91 -3.76
CA TYR A 41 -0.60 5.03 -3.11
C TYR A 41 -0.71 5.02 -1.58
N GLN A 42 -1.61 5.83 -1.02
CA GLN A 42 -1.83 5.88 0.43
C GLN A 42 -2.29 4.54 0.99
N LYS A 43 -3.18 3.84 0.27
CA LYS A 43 -3.64 2.51 0.63
C LYS A 43 -2.50 1.49 0.63
N GLU A 44 -1.66 1.47 -0.40
CA GLU A 44 -0.52 0.55 -0.45
C GLU A 44 0.50 0.83 0.66
N VAL A 45 0.83 2.09 0.92
CA VAL A 45 1.70 2.49 2.03
C VAL A 45 1.13 2.04 3.36
N PHE A 46 -0.19 2.18 3.56
CA PHE A 46 -0.86 1.69 4.77
C PHE A 46 -0.81 0.16 4.87
N LEU A 47 -1.11 -0.56 3.78
CA LEU A 47 -1.09 -2.03 3.75
C LEU A 47 0.31 -2.60 3.97
N ASN A 48 1.37 -1.93 3.52
CA ASN A 48 2.75 -2.32 3.78
C ASN A 48 3.08 -2.31 5.29
N LYS A 49 2.48 -1.39 6.06
CA LYS A 49 2.63 -1.39 7.53
C LYS A 49 2.00 -2.63 8.18
N LEU A 50 1.07 -3.31 7.50
CA LEU A 50 0.39 -4.51 8.00
C LEU A 50 1.13 -5.80 7.67
N GLU A 51 2.19 -5.79 6.85
CA GLU A 51 2.92 -7.03 6.50
C GLU A 51 3.45 -7.74 7.74
N LYS A 52 4.03 -6.98 8.67
CA LYS A 52 4.50 -7.51 9.95
C LYS A 52 3.36 -8.18 10.73
N SER A 53 2.21 -7.51 10.84
CA SER A 53 1.04 -8.05 11.54
C SER A 53 0.46 -9.30 10.86
N LYS A 54 0.45 -9.35 9.52
CA LYS A 54 0.05 -10.55 8.76
C LYS A 54 0.98 -11.72 9.03
N LYS A 55 2.30 -11.48 9.12
CA LYS A 55 3.29 -12.50 9.46
C LYS A 55 3.10 -13.00 10.88
N GLU A 56 2.96 -12.11 11.85
CA GLU A 56 2.72 -12.47 13.25
C GLU A 56 1.42 -13.26 13.42
N TYR A 57 0.36 -12.91 12.69
CA TYR A 57 -0.89 -13.67 12.66
C TYR A 57 -0.69 -15.09 12.15
N LYS A 58 0.01 -15.27 11.01
CA LYS A 58 0.32 -16.60 10.45
C LYS A 58 1.20 -17.45 11.38
N GLU A 59 2.13 -16.82 12.09
CA GLU A 59 3.02 -17.49 13.04
C GLU A 59 2.34 -17.78 14.39
N GLY A 60 1.05 -17.45 14.56
CA GLY A 60 0.32 -17.62 15.81
C GLY A 60 0.80 -16.68 16.93
N LYS A 61 1.61 -15.67 16.62
CA LYS A 61 2.10 -14.63 17.54
C LYS A 61 1.03 -13.57 17.79
N VAL A 62 -0.15 -14.03 18.18
CA VAL A 62 -1.32 -13.20 18.44
C VAL A 62 -1.81 -13.41 19.86
N HIS A 63 -2.35 -12.36 20.46
CA HIS A 63 -2.92 -12.40 21.79
C HIS A 63 -4.37 -11.95 21.76
N SER A 64 -5.22 -12.62 22.54
CA SER A 64 -6.59 -12.15 22.69
C SER A 64 -6.60 -10.78 23.36
N ALA A 65 -7.50 -9.90 22.91
CA ALA A 65 -7.68 -8.58 23.52
C ALA A 65 -7.93 -8.69 25.03
N ARG A 66 -8.73 -9.70 25.45
CA ARG A 66 -9.03 -9.98 26.85
C ARG A 66 -7.77 -10.24 27.68
N THR A 67 -6.83 -11.03 27.15
CA THR A 67 -5.55 -11.31 27.82
C THR A 67 -4.72 -10.04 27.99
N ILE A 68 -4.62 -9.24 26.92
CA ILE A 68 -3.87 -7.98 26.94
C ILE A 68 -4.48 -6.99 27.94
N PHE A 69 -5.79 -6.76 27.87
CA PHE A 69 -6.48 -5.86 28.79
C PHE A 69 -6.37 -6.28 30.25
N LYS A 70 -6.44 -7.59 30.55
CA LYS A 70 -6.20 -8.11 31.90
C LYS A 70 -4.78 -7.79 32.38
N GLY A 71 -3.77 -7.93 31.52
CA GLY A 71 -2.38 -7.59 31.83
C GLY A 71 -2.19 -6.09 32.06
N LEU A 72 -2.74 -5.24 31.19
CA LEU A 72 -2.70 -3.79 31.33
C LEU A 72 -3.37 -3.32 32.62
N ARG A 73 -4.56 -3.87 32.93
CA ARG A 73 -5.28 -3.58 34.17
C ARG A 73 -4.48 -3.95 35.40
N LYS A 74 -3.83 -5.12 35.40
CA LYS A 74 -2.95 -5.55 36.49
C LYS A 74 -1.74 -4.65 36.67
N LYS A 75 -1.17 -4.11 35.58
CA LYS A 75 0.04 -3.30 35.60
C LYS A 75 -0.22 -1.82 35.95
N TYR A 76 -1.33 -1.27 35.48
CA TYR A 76 -1.61 0.17 35.56
C TYR A 76 -2.87 0.54 36.36
N GLY A 77 -3.63 -0.44 36.85
CA GLY A 77 -4.67 -0.20 37.87
C GLY A 77 -5.98 0.41 37.39
N TYR A 78 -6.32 0.34 36.09
CA TYR A 78 -7.62 0.80 35.57
C TYR A 78 -8.84 0.07 36.17
#